data_AF-A0A7C5TRY1-F1
#
_entry.id   AF-A0A7C5TRY1-F1
#
_cell.length_a   1.000
_cell.length_b   1.000
_cell.length_c   1.000
_cell.angle_alpha   90.00
_cell.angle_beta   90.00
_cell.angle_gamma   90.00
#
_symmetry.space_group_name_H-M   'P 1'
#
loop_
_entity.id
_entity.type
_entity.pdbx_description
1 polymer ?
#
loop_
_entity_poly.entity_id
_entity_poly.type
_entity_poly.pdbx_seq_one_letter_code
_entity_poly.pdbx_strand_id
1 'polypeptide(L)'
;MSSRVAFTLFGMLCSDITSSIRSSMVLTSNLRLKKIKQFLFENDFTIYVNHINKALKARIKVKSKMELFSKGAEANLYKTDGAIVKERVEKEYRIPELDETLRRQRTRREARYLKLAKDAGLDVPKVKSFDDKAYMLEIERIDGVLLKDVFEDEPEEEAGRHALDIGRFLKKLHAISLVHNDLTTSNMILSDGKVFMIDFGLAQHTRRTEDRAMDLVVFKKSLRATHPKRFEFIWGRVLEGYGADAETKSRVEKIEGRVRYAGA
;
A
#
# COMPACT_ATOMS: atom_id res chain seq x y z
N MET A 1 10.08 -33.21 -5.74
CA MET A 1 9.25 -32.14 -5.13
C MET A 1 8.63 -32.72 -3.87
N SER A 2 8.89 -32.12 -2.71
CA SER A 2 8.45 -32.65 -1.41
C SER A 2 6.92 -32.75 -1.34
N SER A 3 6.42 -33.89 -0.85
CA SER A 3 4.99 -34.22 -0.68
C SER A 3 4.19 -33.15 0.08
N ARG A 4 4.84 -32.31 0.87
CA ARG A 4 4.21 -31.15 1.53
C ARG A 4 3.71 -30.09 0.56
N VAL A 5 4.44 -29.80 -0.52
CA VAL A 5 4.06 -28.76 -1.51
C VAL A 5 2.81 -29.18 -2.30
N ALA A 6 2.67 -30.48 -2.58
CA ALA A 6 1.49 -31.03 -3.26
C ALA A 6 0.23 -30.96 -2.39
N PHE A 7 0.35 -31.18 -1.07
CA PHE A 7 -0.78 -31.08 -0.14
C PHE A 7 -1.26 -29.63 0.07
N THR A 8 -0.36 -28.66 0.12
CA THR A 8 -0.73 -27.23 0.23
C THR A 8 -1.45 -26.75 -1.03
N LEU A 9 -0.97 -27.17 -2.21
CA LEU A 9 -1.61 -26.86 -3.50
C LEU A 9 -2.98 -27.54 -3.64
N PHE A 10 -3.14 -28.76 -3.12
CA PHE A 10 -4.43 -29.46 -3.10
C PHE A 10 -5.43 -28.81 -2.13
N GLY A 11 -4.95 -28.27 -1.00
CA GLY A 11 -5.74 -27.50 -0.04
C GLY A 11 -6.31 -26.20 -0.62
N MET A 12 -5.49 -25.44 -1.35
CA MET A 12 -5.92 -24.23 -2.07
C MET A 12 -6.88 -24.55 -3.23
N LEU A 13 -6.68 -25.69 -3.90
CA LEU A 13 -7.61 -26.16 -4.94
C LEU A 13 -9.01 -26.43 -4.38
N CYS A 14 -9.09 -27.03 -3.19
CA CYS A 14 -10.37 -27.32 -2.53
C CYS A 14 -11.11 -26.06 -2.06
N SER A 15 -10.42 -25.01 -1.60
CA SER A 15 -11.08 -23.75 -1.18
C SER A 15 -11.71 -22.99 -2.36
N ASP A 16 -11.04 -22.96 -3.52
CA ASP A 16 -11.56 -22.29 -4.71
C ASP A 16 -12.71 -23.08 -5.36
N ILE A 17 -12.57 -24.41 -5.45
CA ILE A 17 -13.62 -25.29 -5.97
C ILE A 17 -14.85 -25.29 -5.04
N THR A 18 -14.65 -25.27 -3.71
CA THR A 18 -15.78 -25.21 -2.75
C THR A 18 -16.52 -23.88 -2.76
N SER A 19 -15.86 -22.76 -3.11
CA SER A 19 -16.54 -21.47 -3.29
C SER A 19 -17.50 -21.48 -4.49
N SER A 20 -17.09 -22.13 -5.59
CA SER A 20 -17.88 -22.25 -6.82
C SER A 20 -19.01 -23.28 -6.70
N ILE A 21 -18.80 -24.34 -5.90
CA ILE A 21 -19.81 -25.38 -5.63
C ILE A 21 -20.81 -24.96 -4.52
N ARG A 22 -20.45 -24.04 -3.61
CA ARG A 22 -21.34 -23.57 -2.53
C ARG A 22 -22.59 -22.86 -3.05
N SER A 23 -22.55 -22.26 -4.24
CA SER A 23 -23.69 -21.55 -4.83
C SER A 23 -24.75 -22.47 -5.45
N SER A 24 -24.51 -23.79 -5.56
CA SER A 24 -25.40 -24.69 -6.31
C SER A 24 -25.93 -25.94 -5.61
N MET A 25 -25.53 -26.29 -4.36
CA MET A 25 -26.06 -27.51 -3.71
C MET A 25 -26.15 -27.47 -2.18
N VAL A 26 -27.38 -27.47 -1.66
CA VAL A 26 -27.71 -27.98 -0.32
C VAL A 26 -27.79 -29.50 -0.43
N LEU A 27 -26.81 -30.25 0.10
CA LEU A 27 -26.88 -31.71 0.27
C LEU A 27 -25.79 -32.23 1.23
N THR A 28 -26.14 -33.26 2.00
CA THR A 28 -25.39 -33.84 3.13
C THR A 28 -24.12 -34.61 2.71
N SER A 29 -23.24 -34.83 3.69
CA SER A 29 -21.79 -35.07 3.60
C SER A 29 -21.31 -36.24 2.72
N ASN A 30 -22.09 -37.32 2.56
CA ASN A 30 -21.63 -38.50 1.81
C ASN A 30 -22.00 -38.51 0.32
N LEU A 31 -22.99 -37.73 -0.13
CA LEU A 31 -23.31 -37.59 -1.57
C LEU A 31 -22.36 -36.61 -2.31
N ARG A 32 -21.61 -35.78 -1.58
CA ARG A 32 -20.65 -34.80 -2.13
C ARG A 32 -19.45 -35.45 -2.82
N LEU A 33 -18.86 -36.49 -2.23
CA LEU A 33 -17.60 -37.06 -2.73
C LEU A 33 -17.77 -37.81 -4.06
N LYS A 34 -18.88 -38.53 -4.27
CA LYS A 34 -19.14 -39.23 -5.54
C LYS A 34 -19.44 -38.24 -6.68
N LYS A 35 -20.27 -37.21 -6.45
CA LYS A 35 -20.58 -36.20 -7.46
C LYS A 35 -19.38 -35.30 -7.77
N ILE A 36 -18.54 -34.96 -6.79
CA ILE A 36 -17.29 -34.23 -7.03
C ILE A 36 -16.32 -35.09 -7.83
N LYS A 37 -16.13 -36.38 -7.49
CA LYS A 37 -15.28 -37.28 -8.29
C LYS A 37 -15.77 -37.44 -9.73
N GLN A 38 -17.09 -37.53 -9.94
CA GLN A 38 -17.68 -37.62 -11.27
C GLN A 38 -17.55 -36.32 -12.06
N PHE A 39 -17.80 -35.17 -11.44
CA PHE A 39 -17.56 -33.85 -12.03
C PHE A 39 -16.08 -33.63 -12.41
N LEU A 40 -15.16 -34.08 -11.56
CA LEU A 40 -13.71 -34.02 -11.81
C LEU A 40 -13.25 -34.97 -12.94
N PHE A 41 -13.95 -36.08 -13.15
CA PHE A 41 -13.69 -37.04 -14.23
C PHE A 41 -14.26 -36.57 -15.57
N GLU A 42 -15.41 -35.90 -15.56
CA GLU A 42 -16.11 -35.43 -16.77
C GLU A 42 -15.57 -34.10 -17.35
N ASN A 43 -14.90 -33.26 -16.55
CA ASN A 43 -14.49 -31.90 -16.96
C ASN A 43 -12.99 -31.72 -17.29
N ASP A 44 -12.32 -32.79 -17.71
CA ASP A 44 -10.94 -32.78 -18.23
C ASP A 44 -9.99 -31.88 -17.41
N PHE A 45 -9.78 -32.25 -16.15
CA PHE A 45 -8.97 -31.54 -15.14
C PHE A 45 -7.56 -31.16 -15.63
N THR A 46 -7.06 -31.88 -16.64
CA THR A 46 -5.84 -31.57 -17.37
C THR A 46 -5.84 -30.15 -17.94
N ILE A 47 -6.96 -29.68 -18.51
CA ILE A 47 -7.09 -28.33 -19.05
C ILE A 47 -6.96 -27.28 -17.95
N TYR A 48 -7.57 -27.54 -16.79
CA TYR A 48 -7.56 -26.63 -15.64
C TYR A 48 -6.16 -26.55 -14.98
N VAL A 49 -5.53 -27.72 -14.77
CA VAL A 49 -4.15 -27.83 -14.28
C VAL A 49 -3.16 -27.19 -15.25
N ASN A 50 -3.36 -27.37 -16.57
CA ASN A 50 -2.52 -26.73 -17.58
C ASN A 50 -2.68 -25.21 -17.60
N HIS A 51 -3.90 -24.69 -17.43
CA HIS A 51 -4.14 -23.25 -17.29
C HIS A 51 -3.47 -22.68 -16.05
N ILE A 52 -3.61 -23.34 -14.89
CA ILE A 52 -2.96 -22.93 -13.64
C ILE A 52 -1.44 -22.99 -13.79
N ASN A 53 -0.89 -24.08 -14.34
CA ASN A 53 0.54 -24.22 -14.56
C ASN A 53 1.08 -23.18 -15.55
N LYS A 54 0.31 -22.83 -16.58
CA LYS A 54 0.67 -21.76 -17.53
C LYS A 54 0.68 -20.40 -16.84
N ALA A 55 -0.33 -20.09 -16.03
CA ALA A 55 -0.39 -18.86 -15.24
C ALA A 55 0.74 -18.78 -14.19
N LEU A 56 1.02 -19.89 -13.50
CA LEU A 56 2.10 -20.00 -12.51
C LEU A 56 3.47 -19.84 -13.17
N LYS A 57 3.72 -20.52 -14.30
CA LYS A 57 4.95 -20.39 -15.10
C LYS A 57 5.11 -18.97 -15.64
N ALA A 58 4.03 -18.32 -16.08
CA ALA A 58 4.08 -16.93 -16.50
C ALA A 58 4.46 -16.01 -15.34
N ARG A 59 3.87 -16.20 -14.15
CA ARG A 59 4.21 -15.45 -12.92
C ARG A 59 5.65 -15.66 -12.47
N ILE A 60 6.13 -16.91 -12.51
CA ILE A 60 7.52 -17.27 -12.19
C ILE A 60 8.49 -16.66 -13.21
N LYS A 61 8.16 -16.70 -14.51
CA LYS A 61 8.96 -16.12 -15.60
C LYS A 61 9.02 -14.59 -15.54
N VAL A 62 7.93 -13.95 -15.10
CA VAL A 62 7.91 -12.51 -14.80
C VAL A 62 8.79 -12.22 -13.59
N LYS A 63 8.66 -12.97 -12.48
CA LYS A 63 9.53 -12.84 -11.30
C LYS A 63 11.02 -13.07 -11.58
N SER A 64 11.38 -14.00 -12.46
CA SER A 64 12.78 -14.28 -12.79
C SER A 64 13.47 -13.16 -13.58
N LYS A 65 12.72 -12.19 -14.11
CA LYS A 65 13.26 -10.99 -14.78
C LYS A 65 13.36 -9.77 -13.87
N MET A 66 12.90 -9.86 -12.63
CA MET A 66 12.88 -8.73 -11.71
C MET A 66 14.00 -8.87 -10.68
N GLU A 67 14.78 -7.81 -10.51
CA GLU A 67 15.85 -7.78 -9.52
C GLU A 67 15.24 -7.40 -8.17
N LEU A 68 15.43 -8.23 -7.14
CA LEU A 68 14.96 -7.89 -5.79
C LEU A 68 15.76 -6.68 -5.28
N PHE A 69 15.07 -5.58 -5.04
CA PHE A 69 15.67 -4.34 -4.59
C PHE A 69 15.65 -4.19 -3.07
N SER A 70 14.53 -4.56 -2.43
CA SER A 70 14.39 -4.44 -0.98
C SER A 70 13.38 -5.46 -0.44
N LYS A 71 13.66 -5.99 0.76
CA LYS A 71 12.72 -6.82 1.53
C LYS A 71 12.24 -6.02 2.73
N GLY A 72 10.94 -5.69 2.73
CA GLY A 72 10.28 -5.07 3.86
C GLY A 72 9.41 -6.05 4.62
N ALA A 73 8.94 -5.65 5.81
CA ALA A 73 7.92 -6.40 6.51
C ALA A 73 6.63 -6.46 5.69
N GLU A 74 6.20 -5.34 5.11
CA GLU A 74 4.91 -5.26 4.41
C GLU A 74 4.95 -5.76 2.95
N ALA A 75 6.07 -5.52 2.27
CA ALA A 75 6.20 -5.85 0.86
C ALA A 75 7.67 -6.09 0.47
N ASN A 76 7.86 -6.91 -0.56
CA ASN A 76 9.11 -6.99 -1.31
C ASN A 76 9.03 -5.99 -2.48
N LEU A 77 10.10 -5.24 -2.69
CA LEU A 77 10.26 -4.33 -3.82
C LEU A 77 11.22 -4.95 -4.83
N TYR A 78 10.80 -5.01 -6.09
CA TYR A 78 11.63 -5.46 -7.19
C TYR A 78 11.82 -4.33 -8.20
N LYS A 79 13.03 -4.21 -8.74
CA LYS A 79 13.36 -3.30 -9.84
C LYS A 79 13.14 -3.97 -11.18
N THR A 80 12.55 -3.20 -12.09
CA THR A 80 12.46 -3.50 -13.52
C THR A 80 12.94 -2.28 -14.31
N ASP A 81 12.97 -2.38 -15.64
CA ASP A 81 13.35 -1.27 -16.49
C ASP A 81 12.38 -0.07 -16.32
N GLY A 82 12.85 0.97 -15.64
CA GLY A 82 12.08 2.18 -15.31
C GLY A 82 10.88 1.99 -14.36
N ALA A 83 10.80 0.89 -13.60
CA ALA A 83 9.69 0.64 -12.67
C ALA A 83 10.10 -0.02 -11.36
N ILE A 84 9.22 0.11 -10.36
CA ILE A 84 9.26 -0.64 -9.11
C ILE A 84 7.99 -1.49 -9.01
N VAL A 85 8.18 -2.77 -8.72
CA VAL A 85 7.10 -3.72 -8.43
C VAL A 85 7.06 -3.98 -6.93
N LYS A 86 5.94 -3.64 -6.30
CA LYS A 86 5.66 -3.89 -4.89
C LYS A 86 4.79 -5.15 -4.77
N GLU A 87 5.36 -6.20 -4.20
CA GLU A 87 4.65 -7.44 -3.88
C GLU A 87 4.37 -7.53 -2.39
N ARG A 88 3.10 -7.61 -1.99
CA ARG A 88 2.74 -7.74 -0.56
C ARG A 88 2.97 -9.16 -0.06
N VAL A 89 3.78 -9.28 0.98
CA VAL A 89 4.17 -10.56 1.58
C VAL A 89 3.10 -11.02 2.56
N GLU A 90 2.85 -12.33 2.60
CA GLU A 90 1.97 -12.96 3.56
C GLU A 90 2.47 -12.77 5.00
N LYS A 91 1.54 -12.60 5.93
CA LYS A 91 1.84 -12.51 7.37
C LYS A 91 1.32 -13.73 8.11
N GLU A 92 2.25 -14.63 8.44
CA GLU A 92 1.95 -15.91 9.12
C GLU A 92 1.24 -15.75 10.47
N TYR A 93 1.38 -14.59 11.13
CA TYR A 93 0.70 -14.30 12.39
C TYR A 93 -0.80 -13.94 12.23
N ARG A 94 -1.29 -13.75 11.00
CA ARG A 94 -2.71 -13.43 10.72
C ARG A 94 -3.45 -14.69 10.28
N ILE A 95 -4.74 -14.76 10.56
CA ILE A 95 -5.60 -15.78 9.96
C ILE A 95 -5.59 -15.61 8.42
N PRO A 96 -5.51 -16.72 7.64
CA PRO A 96 -5.30 -16.64 6.19
C PRO A 96 -6.33 -15.77 5.45
N GLU A 97 -7.60 -15.86 5.83
CA GLU A 97 -8.71 -15.13 5.19
C GLU A 97 -8.58 -13.62 5.38
N LEU A 98 -8.11 -13.19 6.56
CA LEU A 98 -7.86 -11.79 6.87
C LEU A 98 -6.64 -11.28 6.12
N ASP A 99 -5.55 -12.05 6.09
CA ASP A 99 -4.32 -11.64 5.40
C ASP A 99 -4.55 -11.49 3.90
N GLU A 100 -5.22 -12.45 3.27
CA GLU A 100 -5.64 -12.36 1.86
C GLU A 100 -6.46 -11.08 1.65
N THR A 101 -7.53 -10.90 2.44
CA THR A 101 -8.42 -9.73 2.31
C THR A 101 -7.63 -8.42 2.42
N LEU A 102 -6.75 -8.30 3.40
CA LEU A 102 -5.94 -7.10 3.62
C LEU A 102 -4.97 -6.86 2.47
N ARG A 103 -4.25 -7.89 2.00
CA ARG A 103 -3.31 -7.73 0.87
C ARG A 103 -4.03 -7.30 -0.40
N ARG A 104 -5.15 -7.94 -0.74
CA ARG A 104 -5.96 -7.54 -1.91
C ARG A 104 -6.46 -6.11 -1.81
N GLN A 105 -7.05 -5.76 -0.66
CA GLN A 105 -7.60 -4.43 -0.44
C GLN A 105 -6.52 -3.35 -0.49
N ARG A 106 -5.37 -3.57 0.14
CA ARG A 106 -4.26 -2.60 0.13
C ARG A 106 -3.68 -2.41 -1.27
N THR A 107 -3.41 -3.49 -2.02
CA THR A 107 -2.95 -3.38 -3.42
C THR A 107 -3.93 -2.58 -4.28
N ARG A 108 -5.23 -2.89 -4.19
CA ARG A 108 -6.26 -2.19 -4.97
C ARG A 108 -6.42 -0.72 -4.56
N ARG A 109 -6.42 -0.43 -3.25
CA ARG A 109 -6.54 0.93 -2.72
C ARG A 109 -5.34 1.78 -3.11
N GLU A 110 -4.13 1.26 -2.95
CA GLU A 110 -2.90 1.96 -3.31
C GLU A 110 -2.88 2.32 -4.79
N ALA A 111 -3.19 1.37 -5.68
CA ALA A 111 -3.32 1.63 -7.11
C ALA A 111 -4.36 2.70 -7.43
N ARG A 112 -5.55 2.61 -6.82
CA ARG A 112 -6.65 3.56 -7.02
C ARG A 112 -6.27 4.97 -6.57
N TYR A 113 -5.68 5.10 -5.39
CA TYR A 113 -5.40 6.40 -4.78
C TYR A 113 -4.16 7.06 -5.35
N LEU A 114 -3.13 6.30 -5.74
CA LEU A 114 -2.02 6.83 -6.54
C LEU A 114 -2.52 7.40 -7.86
N LYS A 115 -3.39 6.66 -8.57
CA LYS A 115 -3.99 7.17 -9.82
C LYS A 115 -4.80 8.44 -9.58
N LEU A 116 -5.68 8.45 -8.58
CA LEU A 116 -6.49 9.62 -8.24
C LEU A 116 -5.62 10.84 -7.88
N ALA A 117 -4.55 10.64 -7.11
CA ALA A 117 -3.62 11.69 -6.76
C ALA A 117 -2.86 12.22 -7.98
N LYS A 118 -2.37 11.32 -8.84
CA LYS A 118 -1.68 11.69 -10.09
C LYS A 118 -2.58 12.47 -11.04
N ASP A 119 -3.83 12.03 -11.22
CA ASP A 119 -4.83 12.70 -12.05
C ASP A 119 -5.18 14.10 -11.51
N ALA A 120 -5.02 14.33 -10.20
CA ALA A 120 -5.16 15.63 -9.56
C ALA A 120 -3.88 16.51 -9.65
N GLY A 121 -2.85 16.07 -10.36
CA GLY A 121 -1.60 16.80 -10.55
C GLY A 121 -0.67 16.79 -9.33
N LEU A 122 -0.78 15.77 -8.46
CA LEU A 122 0.15 15.57 -7.34
C LEU A 122 1.41 14.83 -7.80
N ASP A 123 2.54 15.19 -7.18
CA ASP A 123 3.84 14.54 -7.39
C ASP A 123 3.86 13.18 -6.68
N VAL A 124 3.29 12.19 -7.36
CA VAL A 124 3.29 10.77 -6.94
C VAL A 124 3.74 9.88 -8.11
N PRO A 125 4.21 8.65 -7.86
CA PRO A 125 4.52 7.71 -8.92
C PRO A 125 3.30 7.38 -9.78
N LYS A 126 3.47 7.33 -11.10
CA LYS A 126 2.43 6.83 -12.00
C LYS A 126 2.24 5.32 -11.81
N VAL A 127 0.98 4.89 -11.67
CA VAL A 127 0.63 3.46 -11.71
C VAL A 127 0.76 2.95 -13.15
N LYS A 128 1.61 1.93 -13.36
CA LYS A 128 1.74 1.24 -14.65
C LYS A 128 0.74 0.09 -14.76
N SER A 129 0.71 -0.77 -13.75
CA SER A 129 -0.19 -1.94 -13.69
C SER A 129 -0.42 -2.38 -12.25
N PHE A 130 -1.47 -3.16 -11.99
CA PHE A 130 -1.68 -3.82 -10.70
C PHE A 130 -2.44 -5.14 -10.87
N ASP A 131 -2.16 -6.11 -10.01
CA ASP A 131 -2.90 -7.38 -9.90
C ASP A 131 -3.16 -7.66 -8.42
N ASP A 132 -4.39 -7.46 -7.98
CA ASP A 132 -4.77 -7.69 -6.58
C ASP A 132 -4.84 -9.17 -6.20
N LYS A 133 -5.01 -10.09 -7.16
CA LYS A 133 -4.90 -11.54 -6.92
C LYS A 133 -3.44 -11.97 -6.80
N ALA A 134 -2.52 -11.18 -7.34
CA ALA A 134 -1.08 -11.33 -7.13
C ALA A 134 -0.52 -10.51 -6.00
N TYR A 135 -1.31 -9.61 -5.43
CA TYR A 135 -0.83 -8.66 -4.43
C TYR A 135 0.33 -7.81 -4.97
N MET A 136 0.36 -7.59 -6.29
CA MET A 136 1.41 -6.87 -6.99
C MET A 136 0.92 -5.51 -7.50
N LEU A 137 1.75 -4.49 -7.32
CA LEU A 137 1.55 -3.15 -7.84
C LEU A 137 2.83 -2.71 -8.55
N GLU A 138 2.72 -2.34 -9.82
CA GLU A 138 3.82 -1.80 -10.61
C GLU A 138 3.63 -0.29 -10.78
N ILE A 139 4.64 0.46 -10.35
CA ILE A 139 4.67 1.92 -10.39
C ILE A 139 5.94 2.43 -11.07
N GLU A 140 5.85 3.66 -11.55
CA GLU A 140 7.00 4.45 -11.97
C GLU A 140 8.10 4.45 -10.90
N ARG A 141 9.34 4.24 -11.34
CA ARG A 141 10.50 4.42 -10.48
C ARG A 141 10.81 5.91 -10.45
N ILE A 142 10.88 6.48 -9.24
CA ILE A 142 11.37 7.84 -9.01
C ILE A 142 12.84 7.74 -8.62
N ASP A 143 13.71 8.35 -9.43
CA ASP A 143 15.14 8.38 -9.17
C ASP A 143 15.50 9.55 -8.26
N GLY A 144 15.85 9.24 -7.02
CA GLY A 144 16.10 10.22 -5.98
C GLY A 144 16.53 9.59 -4.67
N VAL A 145 16.63 10.43 -3.65
CA VAL A 145 16.99 10.01 -2.28
C VAL A 145 15.77 10.06 -1.39
N LEU A 146 15.72 9.25 -0.32
CA LEU A 146 14.64 9.36 0.65
C LEU A 146 14.78 10.69 1.38
N LEU A 147 13.67 11.42 1.52
CA LEU A 147 13.68 12.72 2.20
C LEU A 147 14.19 12.56 3.65
N LYS A 148 13.84 11.44 4.31
CA LYS A 148 14.31 11.14 5.68
C LYS A 148 15.83 11.27 5.85
N ASP A 149 16.62 10.98 4.80
CA ASP A 149 18.07 10.86 4.89
C ASP A 149 18.76 12.22 4.67
N VAL A 150 18.03 13.24 4.19
CA VAL A 150 18.59 14.55 3.84
C VAL A 150 17.91 15.72 4.53
N PHE A 151 16.68 15.56 5.03
CA PHE A 151 15.85 16.69 5.48
C PHE A 151 16.42 17.46 6.67
N GLU A 152 17.15 16.78 7.57
CA GLU A 152 17.75 17.41 8.74
C GLU A 152 19.02 18.20 8.39
N ASP A 153 19.81 17.71 7.43
CA ASP A 153 21.15 18.23 7.10
C ASP A 153 21.18 19.14 5.85
N GLU A 154 20.08 19.24 5.10
CA GLU A 154 20.02 20.12 3.94
C GLU A 154 19.98 21.63 4.33
N PRO A 155 20.43 22.54 3.44
CA PRO A 155 20.39 23.97 3.70
C PRO A 155 18.99 24.45 4.12
N GLU A 156 18.92 25.45 5.01
CA GLU A 156 17.64 25.93 5.56
C GLU A 156 16.65 26.44 4.52
N GLU A 157 17.15 27.07 3.47
CA GLU A 157 16.33 27.49 2.35
C GLU A 157 15.65 26.29 1.68
N GLU A 158 16.40 25.21 1.44
CA GLU A 158 15.89 23.99 0.81
C GLU A 158 14.92 23.24 1.71
N ALA A 159 15.26 23.05 2.99
CA ALA A 159 14.37 22.46 3.97
C ALA A 159 13.06 23.24 4.11
N GLY A 160 13.14 24.56 4.11
CA GLY A 160 11.97 25.44 4.14
C GLY A 160 11.10 25.27 2.90
N ARG A 161 11.71 25.19 1.71
CA ARG A 161 11.03 25.00 0.43
C ARG A 161 10.35 23.62 0.36
N HIS A 162 11.05 22.55 0.70
CA HIS A 162 10.51 21.19 0.73
C HIS A 162 9.37 21.07 1.75
N ALA A 163 9.51 21.65 2.95
CA ALA A 163 8.45 21.67 3.96
C ALA A 163 7.19 22.42 3.48
N LEU A 164 7.36 23.57 2.82
CA LEU A 164 6.25 24.30 2.19
C LEU A 164 5.56 23.46 1.12
N ASP A 165 6.33 22.79 0.26
CA ASP A 165 5.80 21.97 -0.82
C ASP A 165 5.05 20.74 -0.31
N ILE A 166 5.52 20.13 0.78
CA ILE A 166 4.78 19.06 1.49
C ILE A 166 3.46 19.60 2.03
N GLY A 167 3.45 20.77 2.66
CA GLY A 167 2.20 21.42 3.11
C GLY A 167 1.21 21.63 1.96
N ARG A 168 1.69 22.16 0.84
CA ARG A 168 0.87 22.39 -0.38
C ARG A 168 0.35 21.08 -0.98
N PHE A 169 1.18 20.03 -0.97
CA PHE A 169 0.78 18.69 -1.38
C PHE A 169 -0.40 18.20 -0.53
N LEU A 170 -0.27 18.27 0.80
CA LEU A 170 -1.31 17.81 1.73
C LEU A 170 -2.61 18.60 1.57
N LYS A 171 -2.53 19.92 1.33
CA LYS A 171 -3.70 20.74 1.03
C LYS A 171 -4.46 20.23 -0.20
N LYS A 172 -3.74 19.99 -1.30
CA LYS A 172 -4.29 19.47 -2.55
C LYS A 172 -4.86 18.05 -2.36
N LEU A 173 -4.16 17.19 -1.63
CA LEU A 173 -4.60 15.83 -1.30
C LEU A 173 -5.92 15.85 -0.51
N HIS A 174 -6.00 16.67 0.54
CA HIS A 174 -7.20 16.81 1.36
C HIS A 174 -8.36 17.45 0.60
N ALA A 175 -8.08 18.35 -0.35
CA ALA A 175 -9.09 18.98 -1.21
C ALA A 175 -9.80 17.95 -2.11
N ILE A 176 -9.09 16.92 -2.59
CA ILE A 176 -9.69 15.79 -3.32
C ILE A 176 -10.28 14.72 -2.39
N SER A 177 -10.50 15.06 -1.10
CA SER A 177 -11.06 14.17 -0.08
C SER A 177 -10.27 12.88 0.11
N LEU A 178 -8.95 12.96 -0.01
CA LEU A 178 -8.03 11.84 0.24
C LEU A 178 -7.15 12.19 1.44
N VAL A 179 -6.95 11.23 2.34
CA VAL A 179 -5.94 11.29 3.42
C VAL A 179 -4.98 10.12 3.24
N HIS A 180 -3.73 10.28 3.63
CA HIS A 180 -2.67 9.29 3.42
C HIS A 180 -2.59 8.26 4.57
N ASN A 181 -2.80 8.67 5.81
CA ASN A 181 -2.77 7.86 7.04
C ASN A 181 -1.42 7.18 7.37
N ASP A 182 -0.36 7.48 6.63
CA ASP A 182 0.99 6.94 6.86
C ASP A 182 2.07 7.96 6.45
N LEU A 183 1.83 9.22 6.80
CA LEU A 183 2.73 10.31 6.44
C LEU A 183 4.01 10.23 7.27
N THR A 184 5.09 9.80 6.61
CA THR A 184 6.44 9.82 7.15
C THR A 184 7.40 10.30 6.07
N THR A 185 8.54 10.84 6.47
CA THR A 185 9.60 11.25 5.52
C THR A 185 10.30 10.06 4.86
N SER A 186 10.08 8.84 5.36
CA SER A 186 10.50 7.59 4.70
C SER A 186 9.61 7.22 3.51
N ASN A 187 8.38 7.76 3.47
CA ASN A 187 7.44 7.62 2.36
C ASN A 187 7.52 8.82 1.39
N MET A 188 8.69 9.48 1.32
CA MET A 188 8.93 10.64 0.47
C MET A 188 10.29 10.49 -0.23
N ILE A 189 10.31 10.74 -1.54
CA ILE A 189 11.53 10.73 -2.37
C ILE A 189 11.79 12.15 -2.86
N LEU A 190 12.99 12.68 -2.62
CA LEU A 190 13.47 13.92 -3.20
C LEU A 190 14.14 13.60 -4.54
N SER A 191 13.59 14.15 -5.63
CA SER A 191 14.07 13.95 -7.00
C SER A 191 13.96 15.27 -7.76
N ASP A 192 15.06 15.71 -8.37
CA ASP A 192 15.15 16.97 -9.13
C ASP A 192 14.55 18.19 -8.39
N GLY A 193 14.83 18.28 -7.08
CA GLY A 193 14.33 19.37 -6.22
C GLY A 193 12.84 19.28 -5.86
N LYS A 194 12.14 18.20 -6.22
CA LYS A 194 10.73 17.97 -5.89
C LYS A 194 10.55 16.80 -4.95
N VAL A 195 9.59 16.93 -4.04
CA VAL A 195 9.20 15.86 -3.10
C VAL A 195 8.07 15.03 -3.70
N PHE A 196 8.37 13.77 -4.01
CA PHE A 196 7.39 12.79 -4.44
C PHE A 196 6.88 11.99 -3.25
N MET A 197 5.56 11.87 -3.11
CA MET A 197 4.96 11.05 -2.05
C MET A 197 4.68 9.64 -2.55
N ILE A 198 5.05 8.64 -1.75
CA ILE A 198 4.89 7.22 -2.05
C ILE A 198 4.09 6.50 -0.96
N ASP A 199 3.68 5.26 -1.25
CA ASP A 199 2.95 4.37 -0.34
C ASP A 199 1.56 4.85 0.15
N PHE A 200 0.57 4.69 -0.74
CA PHE A 200 -0.84 4.95 -0.40
C PHE A 200 -1.55 3.70 0.15
N GLY A 201 -0.81 2.75 0.74
CA GLY A 201 -1.34 1.48 1.23
C GLY A 201 -2.40 1.62 2.33
N LEU A 202 -2.35 2.70 3.11
CA LEU A 202 -3.29 3.03 4.20
C LEU A 202 -4.19 4.22 3.87
N ALA A 203 -4.06 4.80 2.68
CA ALA A 203 -4.82 5.97 2.29
C ALA A 203 -6.33 5.70 2.26
N GLN A 204 -7.11 6.75 2.49
CA GLN A 204 -8.56 6.68 2.62
C GLN A 204 -9.24 7.87 1.99
N HIS A 205 -10.30 7.62 1.22
CA HIS A 205 -11.18 8.68 0.75
C HIS A 205 -12.18 9.08 1.85
N THR A 206 -12.11 10.33 2.32
CA THR A 206 -12.93 10.88 3.40
C THR A 206 -13.14 12.39 3.26
N ARG A 207 -14.34 12.84 3.66
CA ARG A 207 -14.70 14.26 3.73
C ARG A 207 -14.62 14.82 5.15
N ARG A 208 -14.33 13.96 6.14
CA ARG A 208 -14.33 14.35 7.55
C ARG A 208 -13.11 15.22 7.83
N THR A 209 -13.35 16.37 8.45
CA THR A 209 -12.28 17.28 8.90
C THR A 209 -11.40 16.64 9.97
N GLU A 210 -11.97 15.73 10.78
CA GLU A 210 -11.23 14.97 11.79
C GLU A 210 -10.14 14.08 11.17
N ASP A 211 -10.46 13.37 10.09
CA ASP A 211 -9.51 12.45 9.44
C ASP A 211 -8.35 13.24 8.82
N ARG A 212 -8.63 14.40 8.24
CA ARG A 212 -7.60 15.32 7.69
C ARG A 212 -6.69 15.89 8.78
N ALA A 213 -7.28 16.27 9.91
CA ALA A 213 -6.52 16.75 11.06
C ALA A 213 -5.69 15.62 11.69
N MET A 214 -6.21 14.39 11.72
CA MET A 214 -5.45 13.21 12.13
C MET A 214 -4.25 12.96 11.21
N ASP A 215 -4.40 13.09 9.90
CA ASP A 215 -3.29 12.94 8.94
C ASP A 215 -2.15 13.93 9.25
N LEU A 216 -2.50 15.19 9.53
CA LEU A 216 -1.55 16.21 10.00
C LEU A 216 -0.90 15.83 11.35
N VAL A 217 -1.66 15.27 12.29
CA VAL A 217 -1.13 14.79 13.59
C VAL A 217 -0.15 13.64 13.40
N VAL A 218 -0.45 12.68 12.53
CA VAL A 218 0.44 11.58 12.18
C VAL A 218 1.76 12.13 11.65
N PHE A 219 1.69 13.07 10.70
CA PHE A 219 2.90 13.66 10.14
C PHE A 219 3.70 14.48 11.16
N LYS A 220 3.03 15.31 11.97
CA LYS A 220 3.65 16.08 13.06
C LYS A 220 4.44 15.17 14.01
N LYS A 221 3.85 14.03 14.39
CA LYS A 221 4.51 13.05 15.26
C LYS A 221 5.69 12.38 14.57
N SER A 222 5.55 11.99 13.30
CA SER A 222 6.65 11.42 12.52
C SER A 222 7.82 12.40 12.43
N LEU A 223 7.56 13.68 12.12
CA LEU A 223 8.59 14.71 12.08
C LEU A 223 9.29 14.89 13.43
N ARG A 224 8.53 14.94 14.53
CA ARG A 224 9.12 15.08 15.88
C ARG A 224 10.01 13.89 16.25
N ALA A 225 9.67 12.69 15.79
CA ALA A 225 10.44 11.49 16.05
C ALA A 225 11.68 11.35 15.16
N THR A 226 11.57 11.70 13.87
CA THR A 226 12.64 11.47 12.87
C THR A 226 13.55 12.69 12.69
N HIS A 227 13.04 13.91 12.88
CA HIS A 227 13.73 15.18 12.60
C HIS A 227 13.68 16.14 13.80
N PRO A 228 14.13 15.72 15.00
CA PRO A 228 13.93 16.49 16.22
C PRO A 228 14.67 17.84 16.23
N LYS A 229 15.83 17.97 15.57
CA LYS A 229 16.62 19.22 15.64
C LYS A 229 15.94 20.38 14.92
N ARG A 230 15.18 20.09 13.86
CA ARG A 230 14.54 21.08 12.99
C ARG A 230 13.01 21.04 13.04
N PHE A 231 12.46 20.29 13.98
CA PHE A 231 11.02 20.02 14.05
C PHE A 231 10.16 21.30 14.00
N GLU A 232 10.43 22.28 14.87
CA GLU A 232 9.60 23.50 14.94
C GLU A 232 9.66 24.30 13.63
N PHE A 233 10.85 24.42 13.03
CA PHE A 233 11.05 25.09 11.75
C PHE A 233 10.28 24.39 10.62
N ILE A 234 10.51 23.08 10.44
CA ILE A 234 9.88 22.29 9.38
C ILE A 234 8.36 22.28 9.56
N TRP A 235 7.88 22.01 10.77
CA TRP A 235 6.44 21.95 11.04
C TRP A 235 5.75 23.29 10.81
N GLY A 236 6.40 24.40 11.19
CA GLY A 236 5.92 25.75 10.88
C GLY A 236 5.71 25.96 9.37
N ARG A 237 6.69 25.56 8.55
CA ARG A 237 6.64 25.67 7.08
C ARG A 237 5.63 24.71 6.45
N VAL A 238 5.46 23.51 6.99
CA VAL A 238 4.39 22.59 6.58
C VAL A 238 3.00 23.21 6.82
N LEU A 239 2.76 23.78 8.00
CA LEU A 239 1.49 24.44 8.31
C LEU A 239 1.23 25.67 7.43
N GLU A 240 2.28 26.43 7.13
CA GLU A 240 2.23 27.55 6.20
C GLU A 240 1.84 27.08 4.79
N GLY A 241 2.54 26.07 4.26
CA GLY A 241 2.26 25.50 2.93
C GLY A 241 0.87 24.87 2.83
N TYR A 242 0.40 24.26 3.92
CA TYR A 242 -0.96 23.75 4.03
C TYR A 242 -2.02 24.86 4.05
N GLY A 243 -1.64 26.07 4.48
CA GLY A 243 -2.56 27.17 4.74
C GLY A 243 -3.45 26.90 5.95
N ALA A 244 -2.88 26.32 7.02
CA ALA A 244 -3.61 25.99 8.24
C ALA A 244 -4.07 27.26 8.96
N ASP A 245 -5.38 27.42 9.07
CA ASP A 245 -6.03 28.46 9.87
C ASP A 245 -6.03 28.12 11.37
N ALA A 246 -6.54 29.05 12.18
CA ALA A 246 -6.62 28.88 13.63
C ALA A 246 -7.47 27.67 14.03
N GLU A 247 -8.54 27.37 13.28
CA GLU A 247 -9.41 26.23 13.55
C GLU A 247 -8.67 24.90 13.31
N THR A 248 -7.98 24.78 12.17
CA THR A 248 -7.17 23.61 11.82
C THR A 248 -6.08 23.37 12.85
N LYS A 249 -5.35 24.42 13.24
CA LYS A 249 -4.29 24.33 14.27
C LYS A 249 -4.86 23.87 15.61
N SER A 250 -5.95 24.48 16.07
CA SER A 250 -6.63 24.08 17.32
C SER A 250 -7.11 22.62 17.27
N ARG A 251 -7.60 22.16 16.11
CA ARG A 251 -8.07 20.78 15.94
C ARG A 251 -6.92 19.78 16.01
N VAL A 252 -5.80 20.06 15.33
CA VAL A 252 -4.57 19.25 15.40
C VAL A 252 -4.10 19.13 16.86
N GLU A 253 -4.07 20.23 17.61
CA GLU A 253 -3.67 20.24 19.02
C GLU A 253 -4.62 19.42 19.91
N LYS A 254 -5.94 19.56 19.72
CA LYS A 254 -6.95 18.78 20.46
C LYS A 254 -6.81 17.28 20.22
N ILE A 255 -6.64 16.86 18.96
CA ILE A 255 -6.46 15.45 18.60
C ILE A 255 -5.14 14.94 19.20
N GLU A 256 -4.06 15.70 19.08
CA GLU A 256 -2.76 15.33 19.65
C GLU A 256 -2.87 15.11 21.17
N GLY A 257 -3.57 15.99 21.89
CA GLY A 257 -3.84 15.86 23.31
C GLY A 257 -4.55 14.55 23.66
N ARG A 258 -5.64 14.20 22.95
CA ARG A 258 -6.41 12.95 23.19
C ARG A 258 -5.56 11.70 22.99
N VAL A 259 -4.72 11.67 21.96
CA VAL A 259 -3.90 10.49 21.66
C VAL A 259 -2.80 10.29 22.73
N ARG A 260 -2.34 11.36 23.41
CA ARG A 260 -1.38 11.21 24.52
C ARG A 260 -2.00 10.52 25.75
N TYR A 261 -3.28 10.77 26.04
CA TYR A 261 -3.97 10.15 27.18
C TYR A 261 -4.43 8.71 26.93
N ALA A 262 -4.57 8.29 25.67
CA ALA A 262 -4.97 6.93 25.32
C ALA A 262 -3.80 5.93 25.25
N GLY A 263 -2.56 6.40 25.29
CA GLY A 263 -1.34 5.58 25.24
C GLY A 263 -0.45 5.69 26.49
N ALA A 264 -0.96 6.29 27.57
CA ALA A 264 -0.31 6.40 28.87
C ALA A 264 -0.95 5.43 29.86
#